data_AF-A0A3F3GSH3-F1
#
_entry.id   AF-A0A3F3GSH3-F1
#
_cell.length_a   1.000
_cell.length_b   1.000
_cell.length_c   1.000
_cell.angle_alpha   90.00
_cell.angle_beta   90.00
_cell.angle_gamma   90.00
#
_symmetry.space_group_name_H-M   'P 1'
#
loop_
_entity.id
_entity.type
_entity.pdbx_description
1 polymer ?
#
loop_
_entity_poly.entity_id
_entity_poly.type
_entity_poly.pdbx_seq_one_letter_code
_entity_poly.pdbx_strand_id
1 'polypeptide(L)' 'MSKRAQGKSVVHLHNSDLKQVNLLYPKLEEQQKIGSFFKQLDETIALHQRKLDLLKEQKKGFLQKMFV' A
#
# COMPACT_ATOMS: atom_id res chain seq x y z
N MET A 1 -17.56 16.12 -10.09
CA MET A 1 -16.89 14.81 -10.06
C MET A 1 -17.96 13.74 -9.82
N SER A 2 -18.42 13.06 -10.88
CA SER A 2 -19.47 12.05 -10.76
C SER A 2 -18.94 10.85 -9.97
N LYS A 3 -19.62 10.47 -8.87
CA LYS A 3 -19.32 9.25 -8.12
C LYS A 3 -19.67 8.06 -9.02
N ARG A 4 -18.68 7.52 -9.71
CA ARG A 4 -18.82 6.33 -10.57
C ARG A 4 -19.12 5.06 -9.76
N ALA A 5 -18.70 5.04 -8.50
CA ALA A 5 -19.00 3.99 -7.53
C ALA A 5 -20.44 4.16 -7.00
N GLN A 6 -21.30 3.18 -7.23
CA GLN A 6 -22.73 3.20 -6.90
C GLN A 6 -23.04 2.29 -5.71
N GLY A 7 -24.03 2.64 -4.88
CA GLY A 7 -24.46 1.86 -3.71
C GLY A 7 -24.03 2.46 -2.36
N LYS A 8 -24.86 2.26 -1.32
CA LYS A 8 -24.62 2.79 0.04
C LYS A 8 -23.92 1.78 0.96
N SER A 9 -24.38 0.52 0.99
CA SER A 9 -23.77 -0.55 1.80
C SER A 9 -22.82 -1.44 1.01
N VAL A 10 -23.07 -1.66 -0.29
CA VAL A 10 -22.16 -2.37 -1.20
C VAL A 10 -21.92 -1.48 -2.41
N VAL A 11 -20.67 -1.04 -2.55
CA VAL A 11 -20.24 -0.18 -3.65
C VAL A 11 -19.89 -1.05 -4.85
N HIS A 12 -20.53 -0.79 -5.99
CA HIS A 12 -20.30 -1.49 -7.25
C HIS A 12 -19.88 -0.49 -8.34
N LEU A 13 -19.05 -0.97 -9.26
CA LEU A 13 -18.52 -0.22 -10.39
C LEU A 13 -18.75 -1.05 -11.65
N HIS A 14 -19.43 -0.49 -12.66
CA HIS A 14 -19.64 -1.23 -13.90
C HIS A 14 -18.41 -1.11 -14.80
N ASN A 15 -18.16 -2.12 -15.63
CA ASN A 15 -17.06 -2.10 -16.60
C ASN A 15 -17.22 -0.95 -17.62
N SER A 16 -18.47 -0.56 -17.93
CA SER A 16 -18.77 0.62 -18.73
C SER A 16 -18.25 1.92 -18.10
N ASP A 17 -18.29 2.02 -16.77
CA ASP A 17 -17.83 3.20 -16.04
C ASP A 17 -16.30 3.33 -16.10
N LEU A 18 -15.59 2.18 -16.07
CA LEU A 18 -14.13 2.11 -16.21
C LEU A 18 -13.66 2.50 -17.62
N LYS A 19 -14.37 2.05 -18.66
CA LYS A 19 -14.04 2.38 -20.06
C LYS A 19 -14.15 3.87 -20.37
N GLN A 20 -14.96 4.60 -19.61
CA GLN A 20 -15.16 6.05 -19.75
C GLN A 20 -14.16 6.87 -18.91
N VAL A 21 -13.23 6.22 -18.21
CA VAL A 21 -12.19 6.92 -17.45
C VAL A 21 -11.10 7.38 -18.40
N ASN A 22 -11.15 8.66 -18.75
CA ASN A 22 -10.01 9.32 -19.38
C ASN A 22 -8.95 9.59 -18.33
N LEU A 23 -7.75 9.01 -18.53
CA LEU A 23 -6.59 9.22 -17.67
C LEU A 23 -5.55 10.07 -18.41
N LEU A 24 -5.05 11.09 -17.73
CA LEU A 24 -3.83 11.76 -18.11
C LEU A 24 -2.69 11.04 -17.40
N TYR A 25 -1.71 10.57 -18.16
CA TYR A 25 -0.54 9.89 -17.62
C TYR A 25 0.73 10.34 -18.36
N PRO A 26 1.88 10.35 -17.69
CA PRO A 26 3.13 10.80 -18.29
C PRO A 26 3.67 9.78 -19.29
N LYS A 27 4.78 10.09 -19.98
CA LYS A 27 5.41 9.15 -20.90
C LYS A 27 5.88 7.88 -20.17
N LEU A 28 5.98 6.77 -20.91
CA LEU A 28 6.31 5.46 -20.34
C LEU A 28 7.60 5.47 -19.49
N GLU A 29 8.63 6.18 -19.94
CA GLU A 29 9.90 6.31 -19.21
C GLU A 29 9.73 6.95 -17.83
N GLU A 30 8.87 7.97 -17.73
CA GLU A 30 8.56 8.64 -16.47
C GLU A 30 7.69 7.74 -15.59
N GLN A 31 6.72 7.03 -16.16
CA GLN A 31 5.93 6.04 -15.43
C GLN A 31 6.80 4.95 -14.80
N GLN A 32 7.81 4.46 -15.54
CA GLN A 32 8.76 3.47 -15.02
C GLN A 32 9.59 4.00 -13.85
N LYS A 33 10.06 5.26 -13.95
CA LYS A 33 10.80 5.92 -12.86
C LYS A 33 9.92 6.10 -11.62
N ILE A 34 8.71 6.61 -11.79
CA ILE A 34 7.72 6.78 -10.71
C ILE A 34 7.38 5.42 -10.08
N GLY A 35 7.09 4.41 -10.89
CA GLY A 35 6.77 3.07 -10.41
C GLY A 35 7.93 2.42 -9.66
N SER A 36 9.17 2.58 -10.14
CA SER A 36 10.36 2.07 -9.47
C SER A 36 10.60 2.77 -8.12
N PHE A 37 10.37 4.07 -8.05
CA PHE A 37 10.46 4.84 -6.81
C PHE A 37 9.47 4.34 -5.76
N PHE A 38 8.19 4.19 -6.12
CA PHE A 38 7.17 3.68 -5.20
C PHE A 38 7.43 2.23 -4.78
N LYS A 39 7.92 1.39 -5.69
CA LYS A 39 8.34 0.03 -5.35
C LYS A 39 9.44 0.02 -4.27
N GLN A 40 10.47 0.86 -4.43
CA GLN A 40 11.54 0.98 -3.43
C GLN A 40 11.02 1.48 -2.09
N LEU A 41 10.06 2.42 -2.11
CA LEU A 41 9.41 2.92 -0.90
C LEU A 41 8.65 1.80 -0.17
N ASP A 42 7.83 1.03 -0.89
CA ASP A 42 7.07 -0.09 -0.33
C ASP A 42 8.00 -1.17 0.25
N GLU A 43 9.08 -1.50 -0.46
CA GLU A 43 10.10 -2.45 0.02
C GLU A 43 10.77 -1.95 1.31
N THR A 44 11.04 -0.65 1.40
CA THR A 44 11.64 0.00 2.58
C THR A 44 10.69 -0.05 3.78
N ILE A 45 9.40 0.27 3.56
CA ILE A 45 8.36 0.17 4.60
C ILE A 45 8.26 -1.27 5.09
N ALA A 46 8.19 -2.25 4.19
CA ALA A 46 8.11 -3.65 4.54
C ALA A 46 9.35 -4.15 5.31
N LEU A 47 10.54 -3.64 4.99
CA LEU A 47 11.76 -3.94 5.73
C LEU A 47 11.70 -3.38 7.16
N HIS A 48 11.28 -2.13 7.33
CA HIS A 48 11.16 -1.50 8.64
C HIS A 48 10.07 -2.14 9.50
N GLN A 49 8.95 -2.56 8.90
CA GLN A 49 7.90 -3.29 9.61
C GLN A 49 8.42 -4.62 10.16
N ARG A 50 9.13 -5.40 9.34
CA ARG A 50 9.78 -6.66 9.79
C ARG A 50 10.76 -6.43 10.93
N LYS A 51 11.58 -5.37 10.85
CA LYS A 51 12.51 -5.00 11.93
C LYS A 51 11.78 -4.63 13.21
N LEU A 52 10.71 -3.84 13.11
CA LEU A 52 9.89 -3.44 14.26
C LEU A 52 9.29 -4.66 14.96
N ASP A 53 8.75 -5.60 14.21
CA ASP A 53 8.12 -6.80 14.76
C ASP A 53 9.15 -7.71 15.44
N LEU A 54 10.34 -7.86 14.85
CA LEU A 54 11.45 -8.58 15.49
C LEU A 54 11.87 -7.93 16.82
N LEU A 55 11.98 -6.59 16.86
CA LEU A 55 12.35 -5.86 18.07
C LEU A 55 11.29 -6.00 19.17
N LYS A 56 10.00 -6.03 18.81
CA LYS A 56 8.91 -6.29 19.76
C LYS A 56 9.03 -7.69 20.38
N GLU A 57 9.29 -8.71 19.58
CA GLU A 57 9.48 -10.08 20.08
C GLU A 57 10.73 -10.21 20.95
N GLN A 58 11.84 -9.58 20.57
CA GLN A 58 13.04 -9.53 21.40
C GLN A 58 12.79 -8.86 22.74
N LYS A 59 12.11 -7.69 22.75
CA LYS A 59 11.74 -6.99 23.98
C LYS A 59 10.88 -7.87 24.87
N LYS A 60 9.90 -8.57 24.31
CA LYS A 60 9.04 -9.51 25.05
C LYS A 60 9.86 -10.64 25.68
N GLY A 61 10.78 -11.25 24.91
CA GLY A 61 11.67 -12.31 25.42
C GLY A 61 12.59 -11.83 26.53
N PHE A 62 13.16 -10.63 26.45
CA PHE A 62 13.98 -10.07 27.52
C PHE A 62 13.18 -9.75 28.77
N LEU A 63 11.97 -9.19 28.64
CA LEU A 63 11.11 -8.92 29.79
C LEU A 63 10.70 -10.22 30.51
N GLN A 64 10.39 -11.29 29.77
CA GLN A 64 10.13 -12.59 30.37
C GLN A 64 11.32 -13.10 31.20
N LYS A 65 12.55 -12.91 30.72
CA LYS A 65 13.77 -13.30 31.45
C LYS A 65 14.11 -12.41 32.65
N MET A 66 13.53 -11.21 32.75
CA MET A 66 13.79 -10.29 33.87
C MET A 66 12.95 -10.59 35.11
N PHE A 67 11.82 -11.26 34.96
CA PHE A 67 10.86 -11.53 36.05
C PHE A 67 10.70 -13.03 36.35
N VAL A 68 11.66 -13.84 35.89
CA VAL A 68 11.80 -15.28 36.20
C VAL A 68 13.12 -15.47 36.92
#